data_AF-A0A0N0MTH0-F1
#
_entry.id   AF-A0A0N0MTH0-F1
#
_cell.length_a   1.000
_cell.length_b   1.000
_cell.length_c   1.000
_cell.angle_alpha   90.00
_cell.angle_beta   90.00
_cell.angle_gamma   90.00
#
_symmetry.space_group_name_H-M   'P 1'
#
loop_
_entity.id
_entity.type
_entity.pdbx_description
1 polymer ?
#
loop_
_entity_poly.entity_id
_entity_poly.type
_entity_poly.pdbx_seq_one_letter_code
_entity_poly.pdbx_strand_id
1 'polypeptide(L)'
;MRVFGYVYRRVVLRGHFANITLLPTLGVWAAASGLKALYQRANGEHWVELIRDGDWALDISGLTGSLDFRSAVPARLVRRDPETQIVMTAEQAARADWRSVPGLQRSLLGVHINLLQGSGYRDTILIADKSAPDRARQVAVLRQLQRMGAAQPD
;
A
#
# COMPACT_ATOMS: atom_id res chain seq x y z
N MET A 1 14.21 7.75 3.03
CA MET A 1 14.40 6.84 4.18
C MET A 1 13.69 5.52 3.92
N ARG A 2 14.30 4.38 4.27
CA ARG A 2 13.66 3.06 4.17
C ARG A 2 13.48 2.49 5.57
N VAL A 3 12.29 2.02 5.88
CA VAL A 3 12.00 1.29 7.12
C VAL A 3 11.80 -0.17 6.74
N PHE A 4 12.39 -1.09 7.51
CA PHE A 4 12.42 -2.53 7.25
C PHE A 4 11.82 -3.30 8.42
N GLY A 5 11.34 -4.52 8.16
CA GLY A 5 11.13 -5.52 9.21
C GLY A 5 10.07 -5.21 10.27
N TYR A 6 9.13 -4.31 9.98
CA TYR A 6 8.15 -3.85 10.95
C TYR A 6 6.93 -4.77 11.04
N VAL A 7 6.31 -4.76 12.22
CA VAL A 7 5.01 -5.37 12.52
C VAL A 7 4.19 -4.27 13.19
N TYR A 8 2.94 -4.12 12.79
CA TYR A 8 2.08 -3.06 13.30
C TYR A 8 0.93 -3.66 14.11
N ARG A 9 0.64 -3.03 15.24
CA ARG A 9 -0.60 -3.22 16.00
C ARG A 9 -1.02 -1.85 16.49
N ARG A 10 -2.15 -1.36 15.97
CA ARG A 10 -2.71 -0.04 16.29
C ARG A 10 -1.72 1.14 16.13
N VAL A 11 -0.93 1.13 15.06
CA VAL A 11 0.03 2.21 14.77
C VAL A 11 -0.62 3.28 13.92
N VAL A 12 -0.47 4.55 14.30
CA VAL A 12 -0.99 5.69 13.54
C VAL A 12 0.16 6.45 12.90
N LEU A 13 0.11 6.63 11.57
CA LEU A 13 1.00 7.51 10.82
C LEU A 13 0.19 8.73 10.36
N ARG A 14 0.47 9.88 10.99
CA ARG A 14 -0.22 11.14 10.72
C ARG A 14 0.77 12.28 10.47
N GLY A 15 0.41 13.17 9.54
CA GLY A 15 1.20 14.33 9.18
C GLY A 15 1.90 14.18 7.84
N HIS A 16 2.88 15.05 7.61
CA HIS A 16 3.59 15.09 6.34
C HIS A 16 4.75 14.09 6.35
N PHE A 17 4.66 13.10 5.47
CA PHE A 17 5.72 12.15 5.19
C PHE A 17 6.18 12.34 3.75
N ALA A 18 7.48 12.40 3.54
CA ALA A 18 8.08 12.47 2.22
C ALA A 18 9.24 11.50 2.15
N ASN A 19 9.38 10.80 1.02
CA ASN A 19 10.50 9.90 0.74
C ASN A 19 10.64 8.76 1.76
N ILE A 20 9.55 8.29 2.37
CA ILE A 20 9.55 7.08 3.18
C ILE A 20 9.05 5.90 2.35
N THR A 21 9.85 4.84 2.32
CA THR A 21 9.42 3.54 1.82
C THR A 21 9.27 2.57 2.98
N LEU A 22 8.09 1.99 3.09
CA LEU A 22 7.83 0.89 4.01
C LEU A 22 8.12 -0.41 3.24
N LEU A 23 9.12 -1.19 3.69
CA LEU A 23 9.50 -2.48 3.12
C LEU A 23 9.22 -3.67 4.07
N PRO A 24 8.46 -4.69 3.64
CA PRO A 24 8.10 -5.86 4.46
C PRO A 24 9.18 -6.94 4.44
N THR A 25 10.42 -6.51 4.23
CA THR A 25 11.58 -7.39 4.20
C THR A 25 12.44 -7.04 5.39
N LEU A 26 12.99 -8.07 6.02
CA LEU A 26 14.21 -7.91 6.79
C LEU A 26 15.30 -7.60 5.76
N GLY A 27 16.05 -6.51 5.92
CA GLY A 27 16.97 -6.00 4.89
C GLY A 27 17.98 -7.03 4.36
N VAL A 28 18.85 -6.63 3.42
CA VAL A 28 19.71 -7.53 2.62
C VAL A 28 20.50 -8.60 3.43
N TRP A 29 20.83 -8.32 4.68
CA TRP A 29 21.55 -9.23 5.58
C TRP A 29 20.73 -10.42 6.10
N ALA A 30 19.39 -10.35 6.08
CA ALA A 30 18.51 -11.40 6.59
C ALA A 30 18.21 -12.51 5.59
N ALA A 31 18.61 -12.34 4.32
CA ALA A 31 18.40 -13.36 3.28
C ALA A 31 19.28 -14.60 3.49
N ALA A 32 20.47 -14.44 4.07
CA ALA A 32 21.44 -15.52 4.25
C ALA A 32 21.17 -16.42 5.47
N SER A 33 20.27 -16.03 6.37
CA SER A 33 20.14 -16.65 7.71
C SER A 33 18.89 -17.52 7.90
N GLY A 34 18.07 -17.76 6.86
CA GLY A 34 16.77 -18.42 6.99
C GLY A 34 15.71 -17.60 7.76
N LEU A 35 16.13 -16.48 8.38
CA LEU A 35 15.29 -15.58 9.17
C LEU A 35 14.14 -14.97 8.37
N LYS A 36 14.32 -14.79 7.05
CA LYS A 36 13.27 -14.30 6.15
C LYS A 36 12.01 -15.17 6.21
N ALA A 37 12.14 -16.49 6.15
CA ALA A 37 10.99 -17.39 6.16
C ALA A 37 10.28 -17.38 7.51
N LEU A 38 11.04 -17.37 8.62
CA LEU A 38 10.50 -17.25 9.96
C LEU A 38 9.73 -15.94 10.17
N TYR A 39 10.31 -14.82 9.71
CA TYR A 39 9.66 -13.51 9.77
C TYR A 39 8.37 -13.46 8.94
N GLN A 40 8.39 -13.97 7.71
CA GLN A 40 7.20 -14.02 6.87
C GLN A 40 6.07 -14.84 7.52
N ARG A 41 6.41 -15.97 8.13
CA ARG A 41 5.46 -16.81 8.87
C ARG A 41 4.89 -16.08 10.08
N ALA A 42 5.75 -15.55 10.95
CA ALA A 42 5.32 -14.86 12.17
C ALA A 42 4.45 -13.63 11.85
N ASN A 43 4.81 -12.84 10.83
CA ASN A 43 3.98 -11.74 10.37
C ASN A 43 2.64 -12.22 9.82
N GLY A 44 2.64 -13.30 9.02
CA GLY A 44 1.41 -13.88 8.49
C GLY A 44 0.45 -14.33 9.61
N GLU A 45 0.97 -15.02 10.63
CA GLU A 45 0.21 -15.45 11.81
C GLU A 45 -0.36 -14.24 12.57
N HIS A 46 0.45 -13.19 12.79
CA HIS A 46 0.01 -11.93 13.41
C HIS A 46 -1.10 -11.22 12.61
N TRP A 47 -1.00 -11.18 11.27
CA TRP A 47 -2.06 -10.60 10.44
C TRP A 47 -3.36 -11.41 10.53
N VAL A 48 -3.27 -12.75 10.57
CA VAL A 48 -4.43 -13.62 10.74
C VAL A 48 -5.12 -13.41 12.08
N GLU A 49 -4.36 -13.21 13.16
CA GLU A 49 -4.90 -12.87 14.48
C GLU A 49 -5.69 -11.56 14.44
N LEU A 50 -5.08 -10.47 13.94
CA LEU A 50 -5.77 -9.18 13.84
C LEU A 50 -7.04 -9.24 12.98
N ILE A 51 -7.01 -9.98 11.86
CA ILE A 51 -8.19 -10.17 11.01
C ILE A 51 -9.30 -10.91 11.77
N ARG A 52 -8.95 -11.97 12.49
CA ARG A 52 -9.91 -12.78 13.26
C ARG A 52 -10.58 -11.97 14.36
N ASP A 53 -9.82 -11.11 15.02
CA ASP A 53 -10.30 -10.27 16.12
C ASP A 53 -11.08 -9.05 15.63
N GLY A 54 -11.13 -8.81 14.32
CA GLY A 54 -11.72 -7.60 13.75
C GLY A 54 -10.97 -6.32 14.12
N ASP A 55 -9.67 -6.42 14.41
CA ASP A 55 -8.82 -5.29 14.79
C ASP A 55 -8.13 -4.67 13.56
N TRP A 56 -7.32 -3.63 13.79
CA TRP A 56 -6.55 -2.95 12.75
C TRP A 56 -5.07 -2.85 13.11
N ALA A 57 -4.22 -2.90 12.09
CA ALA A 57 -2.77 -2.87 12.26
C ALA A 57 -2.23 -1.44 12.16
N LEU A 58 -2.66 -0.71 11.15
CA LEU A 58 -2.09 0.57 10.76
C LEU A 58 -3.20 1.57 10.39
N ASP A 59 -3.03 2.83 10.76
CA ASP A 59 -3.88 3.94 10.32
C ASP A 59 -3.03 4.97 9.59
N ILE A 60 -3.34 5.17 8.32
CA ILE A 60 -2.68 6.14 7.44
C ILE A 60 -3.64 7.23 6.96
N SER A 61 -4.88 7.28 7.47
CA SER A 61 -5.90 8.25 7.04
C SER A 61 -5.43 9.71 7.19
N GLY A 62 -4.62 9.97 8.21
CA GLY A 62 -4.05 11.28 8.53
C GLY A 62 -2.77 11.66 7.77
N LEU A 63 -2.30 10.85 6.82
CA LEU A 63 -1.16 11.21 5.98
C LEU A 63 -1.49 12.40 5.07
N THR A 64 -0.58 13.37 5.00
CA THR A 64 -0.70 14.51 4.08
C THR A 64 0.33 14.51 2.96
N GLY A 65 1.42 13.75 3.09
CA GLY A 65 2.44 13.58 2.05
C GLY A 65 2.34 12.23 1.33
N SER A 66 3.39 11.88 0.60
CA SER A 66 3.52 10.59 -0.07
C SER A 66 4.17 9.52 0.82
N LEU A 67 3.67 8.29 0.70
CA LEU A 67 4.23 7.11 1.33
C LEU A 67 4.38 6.03 0.27
N ASP A 68 5.61 5.55 0.06
CA ASP A 68 5.84 4.39 -0.80
C ASP A 68 5.51 3.13 0.01
N PHE A 69 4.22 2.80 -0.01
CA PHE A 69 3.63 1.71 0.74
C PHE A 69 3.85 0.39 0.00
N ARG A 70 5.03 -0.21 0.18
CA ARG A 70 5.33 -1.57 -0.31
C ARG A 70 5.12 -2.64 0.74
N SER A 71 4.48 -2.27 1.84
CA SER A 71 4.24 -3.11 3.00
C SER A 71 3.39 -4.34 2.62
N ALA A 72 3.66 -5.46 3.28
CA ALA A 72 2.88 -6.68 3.18
C ALA A 72 1.71 -6.71 4.18
N VAL A 73 1.40 -5.58 4.82
CA VAL A 73 0.21 -5.46 5.66
C VAL A 73 -1.01 -5.55 4.75
N PRO A 74 -1.91 -6.54 4.95
CA PRO A 74 -3.13 -6.64 4.18
C PRO A 74 -3.93 -5.35 4.26
N ALA A 75 -4.38 -4.81 3.12
CA ALA A 75 -4.99 -3.49 3.09
C ALA A 75 -6.26 -3.36 3.95
N ARG A 76 -6.99 -4.48 4.18
CA ARG A 76 -8.13 -4.53 5.12
C ARG A 76 -7.77 -4.26 6.58
N LEU A 77 -6.50 -4.43 6.97
CA LEU A 77 -6.00 -4.08 8.30
C LEU A 77 -5.50 -2.63 8.36
N VAL A 78 -5.64 -1.87 7.27
CA VAL A 78 -5.18 -0.50 7.16
C VAL A 78 -6.36 0.44 7.07
N ARG A 79 -6.47 1.34 8.06
CA ARG A 79 -7.42 2.46 8.04
C ARG A 79 -6.91 3.55 7.11
N ARG A 80 -7.82 4.07 6.29
CA ARG A 80 -7.51 4.89 5.12
C ARG A 80 -8.44 6.10 5.05
N ASP A 81 -8.00 7.10 4.29
CA ASP A 81 -8.87 8.19 3.84
C ASP A 81 -9.47 7.82 2.47
N PRO A 82 -10.79 7.57 2.35
CA PRO A 82 -11.40 7.10 1.11
C PRO A 82 -11.30 8.11 -0.04
N GLU A 83 -11.07 9.40 0.23
CA GLU A 83 -10.91 10.40 -0.82
C GLU A 83 -9.55 10.26 -1.53
N THR A 84 -8.50 9.93 -0.77
CA THR A 84 -7.12 10.04 -1.24
C THR A 84 -6.35 8.72 -1.19
N GLN A 85 -6.95 7.65 -0.67
CA GLN A 85 -6.28 6.37 -0.42
C GLN A 85 -7.21 5.22 -0.80
N ILE A 86 -6.92 4.54 -1.89
CA ILE A 86 -7.76 3.44 -2.40
C ILE A 86 -6.99 2.13 -2.45
N VAL A 87 -7.72 1.01 -2.45
CA VAL A 87 -7.11 -0.32 -2.55
C VAL A 87 -7.17 -0.85 -3.97
N MET A 88 -6.03 -1.37 -4.42
CA MET A 88 -5.95 -2.16 -5.63
C MET A 88 -5.50 -3.58 -5.27
N THR A 89 -6.28 -4.56 -5.70
CA THR A 89 -5.93 -5.97 -5.57
C THR A 89 -4.96 -6.39 -6.67
N ALA A 90 -4.21 -7.46 -6.44
CA ALA A 90 -3.32 -8.04 -7.44
C ALA A 90 -4.08 -8.49 -8.70
N GLU A 91 -5.30 -8.98 -8.52
CA GLU A 91 -6.19 -9.34 -9.63
C GLU A 91 -6.54 -8.13 -10.49
N GLN A 92 -6.95 -7.02 -9.87
CA GLN A 92 -7.24 -5.78 -10.60
C GLN A 92 -6.00 -5.21 -11.29
N ALA A 93 -4.84 -5.26 -10.63
CA ALA A 93 -3.58 -4.86 -11.24
C ALA A 93 -3.24 -5.72 -12.48
N ALA A 94 -3.50 -7.03 -12.43
CA ALA A 94 -3.25 -7.97 -13.51
C ALA A 94 -4.14 -7.76 -14.74
N ARG A 95 -5.42 -7.37 -14.56
CA ARG A 95 -6.38 -7.13 -15.65
C ARG A 95 -5.99 -6.01 -16.61
N ALA A 96 -4.99 -5.20 -16.27
CA ALA A 96 -4.43 -4.15 -17.12
C ALA A 96 -5.35 -2.99 -17.51
N ASP A 97 -6.65 -2.99 -17.14
CA ASP A 97 -7.62 -1.93 -17.44
C ASP A 97 -7.14 -0.53 -17.03
N TRP A 98 -6.43 -0.45 -15.91
CA TRP A 98 -5.81 0.77 -15.39
C TRP A 98 -4.84 1.43 -16.38
N ARG A 99 -4.25 0.67 -17.32
CA ARG A 99 -3.33 1.21 -18.35
C ARG A 99 -4.02 2.18 -19.30
N SER A 100 -5.35 2.14 -19.40
CA SER A 100 -6.15 3.08 -20.19
C SER A 100 -6.24 4.48 -19.55
N VAL A 101 -5.89 4.64 -18.27
CA VAL A 101 -5.98 5.92 -17.57
C VAL A 101 -4.82 6.85 -18.02
N PRO A 102 -5.11 8.01 -18.64
CA PRO A 102 -4.07 8.87 -19.20
C PRO A 102 -3.04 9.34 -18.17
N GLY A 103 -1.77 9.06 -18.45
CA GLY A 103 -0.63 9.48 -17.62
C GLY A 103 -0.41 8.64 -16.35
N LEU A 104 -1.30 7.70 -15.99
CA LEU A 104 -1.13 6.86 -14.81
C LEU A 104 0.15 6.02 -14.87
N GLN A 105 0.45 5.43 -16.02
CA GLN A 105 1.65 4.60 -16.23
C GLN A 105 2.97 5.32 -15.93
N ARG A 106 3.01 6.65 -16.10
CA ARG A 106 4.20 7.49 -15.88
C ARG A 106 4.20 8.17 -14.51
N SER A 107 3.24 7.85 -13.64
CA SER A 107 3.10 8.43 -12.31
C SER A 107 3.62 7.48 -11.22
N LEU A 108 3.85 8.00 -10.01
CA LEU A 108 4.20 7.18 -8.85
C LEU A 108 3.13 6.12 -8.54
N LEU A 109 1.86 6.42 -8.77
CA LEU A 109 0.77 5.45 -8.64
C LEU A 109 0.98 4.28 -9.61
N GLY A 110 1.33 4.56 -10.87
CA GLY A 110 1.66 3.52 -11.85
C GLY A 110 2.85 2.65 -11.46
N VAL A 111 3.86 3.25 -10.81
CA VAL A 111 5.00 2.50 -10.25
C VAL A 111 4.52 1.53 -9.15
N HIS A 112 3.64 1.97 -8.24
CA HIS A 112 3.11 1.09 -7.19
C HIS A 112 2.28 -0.06 -7.75
N ILE A 113 1.50 0.18 -8.82
CA ILE A 113 0.75 -0.88 -9.49
C ILE A 113 1.71 -1.92 -10.08
N ASN A 114 2.73 -1.49 -10.82
CA ASN A 114 3.74 -2.40 -11.39
C ASN A 114 4.48 -3.20 -10.30
N LEU A 115 4.78 -2.58 -9.16
CA LEU A 115 5.41 -3.26 -8.03
C LEU A 115 4.49 -4.33 -7.43
N LEU A 116 3.19 -4.06 -7.31
CA LEU A 116 2.21 -5.06 -6.87
C LEU A 116 2.19 -6.27 -7.83
N GLN A 117 2.25 -6.04 -9.15
CA GLN A 117 2.29 -7.13 -10.14
C GLN A 117 3.51 -8.06 -9.97
N GLY A 118 4.63 -7.56 -9.43
CA GLY A 118 5.86 -8.33 -9.23
C GLY A 118 6.13 -8.84 -7.81
N SER A 119 5.29 -8.49 -6.83
CA SER A 119 5.62 -8.70 -5.41
C SER A 119 5.05 -9.99 -4.79
N GLY A 120 4.04 -10.61 -5.41
CA GLY A 120 3.28 -11.71 -4.82
C GLY A 120 2.33 -11.30 -3.69
N TYR A 121 2.16 -10.00 -3.43
CA TYR A 121 1.17 -9.50 -2.47
C TYR A 121 -0.23 -9.52 -3.06
N ARG A 122 -1.25 -9.61 -2.19
CA ARG A 122 -2.66 -9.69 -2.60
C ARG A 122 -3.27 -8.34 -2.95
N ASP A 123 -2.78 -7.28 -2.34
CA ASP A 123 -3.30 -5.93 -2.48
C ASP A 123 -2.21 -4.90 -2.16
N THR A 124 -2.49 -3.66 -2.54
CA THR A 124 -1.72 -2.47 -2.16
C THR A 124 -2.65 -1.27 -1.99
N ILE A 125 -2.12 -0.21 -1.39
CA ILE A 125 -2.82 1.06 -1.20
C ILE A 125 -2.19 2.09 -2.13
N LEU A 126 -3.02 2.67 -3.00
CA LEU A 126 -2.67 3.79 -3.86
C LEU A 126 -2.99 5.08 -3.12
N ILE A 127 -1.98 5.94 -2.92
CA ILE A 127 -2.07 7.14 -2.09
C ILE A 127 -1.86 8.36 -2.98
N ALA A 128 -2.87 9.23 -3.06
CA ALA A 128 -2.75 10.57 -3.59
C ALA A 128 -2.12 11.48 -2.53
N ASP A 129 -1.02 12.14 -2.87
CA ASP A 129 -0.32 13.06 -1.97
C ASP A 129 -1.17 14.33 -1.76
N LYS A 130 -1.61 14.58 -0.51
CA LYS A 130 -2.48 15.73 -0.19
C LYS A 130 -1.73 17.07 -0.27
N SER A 131 -0.41 17.04 -0.20
CA SER A 131 0.47 18.21 -0.25
C SER A 131 1.01 18.51 -1.65
N ALA A 132 0.85 17.58 -2.60
CA ALA A 132 1.33 17.75 -3.96
C ALA A 132 0.51 18.81 -4.73
N PRO A 133 1.14 19.66 -5.55
CA PRO A 133 0.44 20.65 -6.38
C PRO A 133 -0.60 20.04 -7.34
N ASP A 134 -0.38 18.79 -7.75
CA ASP A 134 -1.27 18.05 -8.65
C ASP A 134 -2.24 17.10 -7.92
N ARG A 135 -2.47 17.27 -6.60
CA ARG A 135 -3.41 16.48 -5.78
C ARG A 135 -4.74 16.24 -6.50
N ALA A 136 -5.35 17.28 -7.04
CA ALA A 136 -6.66 17.18 -7.71
C ALA A 136 -6.64 16.18 -8.89
N ARG A 137 -5.54 16.18 -9.66
CA ARG A 137 -5.32 15.23 -10.75
C ARG A 137 -5.13 13.81 -10.21
N GLN A 138 -4.35 13.63 -9.15
CA GLN A 138 -4.14 12.32 -8.53
C GLN A 138 -5.46 11.73 -8.00
N VAL A 139 -6.27 12.53 -7.29
CA VAL A 139 -7.60 12.12 -6.81
C VAL A 139 -8.54 11.78 -7.98
N ALA A 140 -8.51 12.55 -9.07
CA ALA A 140 -9.31 12.25 -10.26
C ALA A 140 -8.92 10.90 -10.89
N VAL A 141 -7.63 10.56 -10.91
CA VAL A 141 -7.12 9.26 -11.33
C VAL A 141 -7.62 8.14 -10.41
N LEU A 142 -7.55 8.32 -9.09
CA LEU A 142 -8.08 7.34 -8.13
C LEU A 142 -9.58 7.07 -8.34
N ARG A 143 -10.38 8.13 -8.49
CA ARG A 143 -11.81 8.03 -8.80
C ARG A 143 -12.08 7.36 -10.16
N GLN A 144 -11.23 7.60 -11.15
CA GLN A 144 -11.34 6.92 -12.44
C GLN A 144 -11.10 5.41 -12.30
N LEU A 145 -10.08 5.00 -11.54
CA LEU A 145 -9.81 3.58 -11.25
C LEU A 145 -10.98 2.89 -10.56
N GLN A 146 -11.60 3.55 -9.57
CA GLN A 146 -12.79 3.02 -8.90
C GLN A 146 -13.98 2.88 -9.86
N ARG A 147 -14.25 3.89 -10.70
CA ARG A 147 -15.37 3.85 -11.67
C ARG A 147 -15.27 2.72 -12.68
N MET A 148 -14.05 2.34 -13.08
CA MET A 148 -13.82 1.22 -13.99
C MET A 148 -13.70 -0.14 -13.29
N GLY A 149 -13.87 -0.19 -11.96
CA GLY A 149 -13.71 -1.42 -11.17
C GLY A 149 -12.26 -1.91 -11.03
N ALA A 150 -11.28 -1.11 -11.46
CA ALA A 150 -9.85 -1.41 -11.36
C ALA A 150 -9.28 -1.15 -9.94
N ALA A 151 -10.09 -0.63 -9.03
CA ALA A 151 -9.77 -0.48 -7.61
C ALA A 151 -11.04 -0.60 -6.78
N GLN A 152 -10.94 -1.11 -5.56
CA GLN A 152 -12.07 -1.18 -4.63
C GLN A 152 -12.28 0.19 -3.94
N PRO A 153 -13.54 0.61 -3.73
CA PRO A 153 -13.85 1.58 -2.68
C PRO A 153 -13.57 0.98 -1.30
N ASP A 154 -13.56 1.82 -0.26
CA ASP A 154 -13.47 1.36 1.13
C ASP A 154 -14.56 0.34 1.51
#